data_AF-A0A6L7NM42-F1
#
_entry.id   AF-A0A6L7NM42-F1
#
_cell.length_a   1.000
_cell.length_b   1.000
_cell.length_c   1.000
_cell.angle_alpha   90.00
_cell.angle_beta   90.00
_cell.angle_gamma   90.00
#
_symmetry.space_group_name_H-M   'P 1'
#
loop_
_entity.id
_entity.type
_entity.pdbx_description
1 polymer ?
#
loop_
_entity_poly.entity_id
_entity_poly.type
_entity_poly.pdbx_seq_one_letter_code
_entity_poly.pdbx_strand_id
1 'polypeptide(L)'
;MKSPLLILSLAFFAGVAIATGFAAPEVEAGAALAAAVVAAIVALRSERKGTMLAVAAAGLFALGLLRAADGPPPPGSVAAFTGRAVIVEGVVESDPVTRGSGREVRLSVEAVSLGSEHRPAGGDVLLRVGPGVEVAYGDRLRAQAGLRPVRSQEATAFEDYLAERGITATGFARDVSILDRNAGHPLRSALSDARAALDEGLARSLEEPLAGLSQGIVTGRRGALQRDVRDDLNATGLSHLVVISGSNVTLLAVLVVAGSAWAVGRRRAIWLAIVVVGLYTVFVGADAPVVRAAIMGSVLLLASASG
;
A
#
# COMPACT_ATOMS: atom_id res chain seq x y z
N MET A 1 -15.41 6.76 -31.53
CA MET A 1 -14.60 7.66 -30.69
C MET A 1 -13.37 6.88 -30.24
N LYS A 2 -12.20 7.18 -30.79
CA LYS A 2 -10.99 6.38 -30.59
C LYS A 2 -10.33 6.86 -29.28
N SER A 3 -10.22 5.96 -28.32
CA SER A 3 -9.45 6.11 -27.06
C SER A 3 -10.09 6.92 -25.91
N PRO A 4 -11.32 6.60 -25.47
CA PRO A 4 -11.91 7.18 -24.24
C PRO A 4 -11.02 7.00 -22.99
N LEU A 5 -10.23 5.93 -22.94
CA LEU A 5 -9.29 5.64 -21.85
C LEU A 5 -8.12 6.61 -21.76
N LEU A 6 -7.67 7.16 -22.90
CA LEU A 6 -6.57 8.12 -22.93
C LEU A 6 -6.99 9.44 -22.28
N ILE A 7 -8.24 9.84 -22.51
CA ILE A 7 -8.86 11.03 -21.91
C ILE A 7 -9.04 10.84 -20.41
N LEU A 8 -9.51 9.66 -19.95
CA LEU A 8 -9.65 9.34 -18.52
C LEU A 8 -8.30 9.36 -17.79
N SER A 9 -7.27 8.76 -18.39
CA SER A 9 -5.93 8.73 -17.81
C SER A 9 -5.31 10.14 -17.74
N LEU A 10 -5.40 10.93 -18.82
CA LEU A 10 -4.94 12.33 -18.84
C LEU A 10 -5.66 13.18 -17.79
N ALA A 11 -6.98 13.01 -17.64
CA ALA A 11 -7.75 13.73 -16.64
C ALA A 11 -7.34 13.36 -15.21
N PHE A 12 -7.10 12.07 -14.92
CA PHE A 12 -6.60 11.62 -13.63
C PHE A 12 -5.22 12.19 -13.31
N PHE A 13 -4.27 12.10 -14.24
CA PHE A 13 -2.91 12.64 -14.04
C PHE A 13 -2.91 14.16 -13.90
N ALA A 14 -3.75 14.88 -14.65
CA ALA A 14 -3.92 16.32 -14.49
C ALA A 14 -4.47 16.69 -13.11
N GLY A 15 -5.40 15.89 -12.58
CA GLY A 15 -5.92 16.08 -11.22
C GLY A 15 -4.87 15.92 -10.13
N VAL A 16 -4.04 14.88 -10.24
CA VAL A 16 -2.92 14.66 -9.31
C VAL A 16 -1.92 15.82 -9.39
N ALA A 17 -1.54 16.25 -10.59
CA ALA A 17 -0.55 17.32 -10.78
C ALA A 17 -1.02 18.67 -10.22
N ILE A 18 -2.30 19.01 -10.41
CA ILE A 18 -2.90 20.24 -9.85
C ILE A 18 -2.99 20.14 -8.32
N ALA A 19 -3.42 18.99 -7.78
CA ALA A 19 -3.53 18.77 -6.35
C ALA A 19 -2.19 18.90 -5.61
N THR A 20 -1.10 18.49 -6.25
CA THR A 20 0.26 18.59 -5.68
C THR A 20 0.90 19.97 -5.84
N GLY A 21 0.34 20.85 -6.68
CA GLY A 21 0.95 22.13 -7.05
C GLY A 21 0.39 23.36 -6.32
N PHE A 22 -0.79 23.26 -5.68
CA PHE A 22 -1.49 24.40 -5.07
C PHE A 22 -1.79 24.16 -3.58
N ALA A 23 -1.63 25.20 -2.76
CA ALA A 23 -1.54 25.11 -1.30
C ALA A 23 -2.83 25.49 -0.54
N ALA A 24 -4.04 25.34 -1.13
CA ALA A 24 -5.30 25.80 -0.55
C ALA A 24 -6.41 24.71 -0.48
N PRO A 25 -6.29 23.71 0.41
CA PRO A 25 -7.06 22.47 0.36
C PRO A 25 -8.57 22.57 0.69
N GLU A 26 -9.03 23.56 1.47
CA GLU A 26 -10.41 23.57 1.99
C GLU A 26 -11.46 24.11 0.99
N VAL A 27 -11.09 25.13 0.20
CA VAL A 27 -12.00 25.72 -0.82
C VAL A 27 -12.05 24.85 -2.07
N GLU A 28 -10.96 24.13 -2.36
CA GLU A 28 -10.80 23.29 -3.55
C GLU A 28 -11.56 21.95 -3.43
N ALA A 29 -11.61 21.35 -2.23
CA ALA A 29 -12.39 20.13 -1.99
C ALA A 29 -13.91 20.36 -2.16
N GLY A 30 -14.41 21.51 -1.68
CA GLY A 30 -15.82 21.90 -1.85
C GLY A 30 -16.19 22.14 -3.32
N ALA A 31 -15.32 22.84 -4.06
CA ALA A 31 -15.51 23.08 -5.49
C ALA A 31 -15.43 21.79 -6.33
N ALA A 32 -14.51 20.88 -6.00
CA ALA A 32 -14.37 19.59 -6.68
C ALA A 32 -15.55 18.65 -6.42
N LEU A 33 -16.06 18.61 -5.19
CA LEU A 33 -17.27 17.86 -4.84
C LEU A 33 -18.50 18.42 -5.57
N ALA A 34 -18.66 19.75 -5.60
CA ALA A 34 -19.75 20.40 -6.33
C ALA A 34 -19.67 20.10 -7.84
N ALA A 35 -18.48 20.16 -8.44
CA ALA A 35 -18.26 19.82 -9.84
C ALA A 35 -18.56 18.34 -10.14
N ALA A 36 -18.17 17.41 -9.26
CA ALA A 36 -18.46 15.99 -9.40
C ALA A 36 -19.97 15.69 -9.29
N VAL A 37 -20.69 16.36 -8.39
CA VAL A 37 -22.15 16.23 -8.23
C VAL A 37 -22.89 16.78 -9.45
N VAL A 38 -22.51 17.96 -9.95
CA VAL A 38 -23.10 18.54 -11.18
C VAL A 38 -22.83 17.63 -12.38
N ALA A 39 -21.62 17.08 -12.50
CA ALA A 39 -21.28 16.12 -13.53
C ALA A 39 -22.16 14.85 -13.42
N ALA A 40 -22.32 14.27 -12.22
CA ALA A 40 -23.17 13.11 -11.99
C ALA A 40 -24.65 13.34 -12.37
N ILE A 41 -25.20 14.51 -12.02
CA ILE A 41 -26.57 14.90 -12.38
C ILE A 41 -26.73 15.01 -13.91
N VAL A 42 -25.71 15.51 -14.61
CA VAL A 42 -25.70 15.62 -16.08
C VAL A 42 -25.57 14.24 -16.75
N ALA A 43 -24.81 13.29 -16.19
CA ALA A 43 -24.76 11.91 -16.69
C ALA A 43 -26.07 11.15 -16.50
N LEU A 44 -26.74 11.32 -15.36
CA LEU A 44 -28.02 10.67 -15.09
C LEU A 44 -29.14 11.16 -16.03
N ARG A 45 -28.92 12.25 -16.76
CA ARG A 45 -29.86 12.81 -17.74
C ARG A 45 -29.42 12.66 -19.20
N SER A 46 -28.32 11.95 -19.48
CA SER A 46 -27.76 11.85 -20.82
C SER A 46 -27.56 10.40 -21.28
N GLU A 47 -28.18 10.03 -22.40
CA GLU A 47 -28.05 8.72 -23.06
C GLU A 47 -26.71 8.52 -23.82
N ARG A 48 -25.84 9.55 -23.84
CA ARG A 48 -24.62 9.52 -24.65
C ARG A 48 -23.43 8.98 -23.84
N LYS A 49 -22.80 7.92 -24.35
CA LYS A 49 -21.61 7.29 -23.75
C LYS A 49 -20.45 8.26 -23.43
N GLY A 50 -20.36 9.39 -24.12
CA GLY A 50 -19.35 10.42 -23.86
C GLY A 50 -19.55 11.21 -22.56
N THR A 51 -20.80 11.42 -22.14
CA THR A 51 -21.14 12.15 -20.92
C THR A 51 -20.84 11.30 -19.68
N MET A 52 -21.14 10.00 -19.68
CA MET A 52 -20.72 9.08 -18.62
C MET A 52 -19.20 9.03 -18.43
N LEU A 53 -18.46 9.14 -19.53
CA LEU A 53 -16.99 9.13 -19.52
C LEU A 53 -16.38 10.40 -18.93
N ALA A 54 -16.95 11.57 -19.25
CA ALA A 54 -16.56 12.82 -18.63
C ALA A 54 -16.86 12.85 -17.11
N VAL A 55 -17.94 12.20 -16.69
CA VAL A 55 -18.31 12.07 -15.26
C VAL A 55 -17.39 11.11 -14.51
N ALA A 56 -17.03 9.97 -15.10
CA ALA A 56 -16.02 9.09 -14.53
C ALA A 56 -14.66 9.80 -14.40
N ALA A 57 -14.30 10.63 -15.38
CA ALA A 57 -13.10 11.47 -15.34
C ALA A 57 -13.15 12.47 -14.18
N ALA A 58 -14.27 13.20 -14.03
CA ALA A 58 -14.47 14.19 -12.97
C ALA A 58 -14.52 13.56 -11.57
N GLY A 59 -15.13 12.37 -11.43
CA GLY A 59 -15.16 11.61 -10.19
C GLY A 59 -13.76 11.13 -9.78
N LEU A 60 -12.97 10.61 -10.72
CA LEU A 60 -11.58 10.22 -10.48
C LEU A 60 -10.68 11.42 -10.18
N PHE A 61 -10.93 12.57 -10.81
CA PHE A 61 -10.25 13.84 -10.53
C PHE A 61 -10.54 14.33 -9.10
N ALA A 62 -11.82 14.34 -8.68
CA ALA A 62 -12.21 14.73 -7.33
C ALA A 62 -11.67 13.76 -6.26
N LEU A 63 -11.63 12.46 -6.56
CA LEU A 63 -11.03 11.46 -5.67
C LEU A 63 -9.51 11.65 -5.53
N GLY A 64 -8.85 12.12 -6.59
CA GLY A 64 -7.43 12.50 -6.56
C GLY A 64 -7.16 13.69 -5.64
N LEU A 65 -8.00 14.73 -5.70
CA LEU A 65 -7.90 15.91 -4.83
C LEU A 65 -8.10 15.57 -3.34
N LEU A 66 -9.09 14.72 -3.02
CA LEU A 66 -9.36 14.29 -1.64
C LEU A 66 -8.25 13.43 -1.03
N ARG A 67 -7.44 12.77 -1.86
CA ARG A 67 -6.30 11.95 -1.41
C ARG A 67 -5.01 12.74 -1.20
N ALA A 68 -4.92 13.95 -1.75
CA ALA A 68 -3.74 14.81 -1.63
C ALA A 68 -3.79 15.75 -0.42
N ALA A 69 -4.94 15.82 0.27
CA ALA A 69 -5.11 16.62 1.47
C ALA A 69 -4.50 15.90 2.68
N ASP A 70 -3.17 15.85 2.75
CA ASP A 70 -2.47 15.55 4.00
C ASP A 70 -2.56 16.78 4.92
N GLY A 71 -3.56 16.78 5.79
CA GLY A 71 -3.66 17.76 6.88
C GLY A 71 -2.60 17.48 7.96
N PRO A 72 -2.25 18.50 8.78
CA PRO A 72 -1.38 18.28 9.94
C PRO A 72 -1.97 17.19 10.85
N PRO A 73 -1.12 16.35 11.47
CA PRO A 73 -1.61 15.23 12.27
C PRO A 73 -2.50 15.73 13.41
N PRO A 74 -3.62 15.05 13.71
CA PRO A 74 -4.59 15.51 14.70
C PRO A 74 -3.95 15.65 16.10
N PRO A 75 -4.46 16.57 16.94
CA PRO A 75 -4.00 16.70 18.32
C PRO A 75 -4.19 15.36 19.07
N GLY A 76 -3.14 14.90 19.75
CA GLY A 76 -3.04 13.53 20.29
C GLY A 76 -2.21 12.57 19.43
N SER A 77 -1.63 13.07 18.34
CA SER A 77 -0.70 12.30 17.52
C SER A 77 0.58 11.90 18.26
N VAL A 78 1.09 10.71 17.95
CA VAL A 78 2.40 10.22 18.40
C VAL A 78 3.55 11.19 18.04
N ALA A 79 3.36 12.05 17.03
CA ALA A 79 4.30 13.12 16.68
C ALA A 79 4.72 13.98 17.88
N ALA A 80 3.79 14.24 18.81
CA ALA A 80 4.02 15.09 19.96
C ALA A 80 5.03 14.49 20.96
N PHE A 81 5.31 13.19 20.86
CA PHE A 81 6.24 12.47 21.73
C PHE A 81 7.61 12.22 21.07
N THR A 82 7.83 12.76 19.88
CA THR A 82 9.13 12.68 19.19
C THR A 82 10.24 13.39 19.99
N GLY A 83 11.47 12.86 19.90
CA GLY A 83 12.63 13.35 20.66
C GLY A 83 12.71 12.82 22.10
N ARG A 84 11.80 11.95 22.54
CA ARG A 84 11.76 11.36 23.88
C ARG A 84 11.81 9.83 23.82
N ALA A 85 12.32 9.22 24.89
CA ALA A 85 12.16 7.80 25.13
C ALA A 85 10.79 7.57 25.80
N VAL A 86 9.91 6.84 25.13
CA VAL A 86 8.55 6.57 25.60
C VAL A 86 8.24 5.08 25.51
N ILE A 87 7.24 4.62 26.25
CA ILE A 87 6.68 3.29 26.07
C ILE A 87 5.49 3.43 25.13
N VAL A 88 5.53 2.75 24.00
CA VAL A 88 4.44 2.72 23.03
C VAL A 88 3.68 1.41 23.15
N GLU A 89 2.35 1.50 23.12
CA GLU A 89 1.43 0.37 23.05
C GLU A 89 0.60 0.49 21.78
N GLY A 90 0.52 -0.59 21.01
CA GLY A 90 -0.18 -0.57 19.74
C GLY A 90 -0.26 -1.93 19.08
N VAL A 91 -0.92 -1.97 17.92
CA VAL A 91 -1.13 -3.18 17.12
C VAL A 91 -0.26 -3.13 15.87
N VAL A 92 0.35 -4.26 15.52
CA VAL A 92 1.16 -4.39 14.32
C VAL A 92 0.27 -4.37 13.08
N GLU A 93 0.45 -3.36 12.24
CA GLU A 93 -0.44 -3.09 11.10
C GLU A 93 0.07 -3.66 9.77
N SER A 94 1.33 -4.10 9.71
CA SER A 94 1.91 -4.70 8.51
C SER A 94 2.82 -5.87 8.83
N ASP A 95 2.99 -6.75 7.83
CA ASP A 95 3.95 -7.85 7.91
C ASP A 95 5.36 -7.30 8.24
N PRO A 96 6.05 -7.84 9.26
CA PRO A 96 7.40 -7.42 9.61
C PRO A 96 8.37 -7.62 8.45
N VAL A 97 9.20 -6.61 8.19
CA VAL A 97 10.22 -6.68 7.14
C VAL A 97 11.58 -6.89 7.78
N THR A 98 12.22 -8.02 7.49
CA THR A 98 13.59 -8.28 7.95
C THR A 98 14.57 -7.34 7.24
N ARG A 99 15.40 -6.62 8.00
CA ARG A 99 16.48 -5.78 7.48
C ARG A 99 17.75 -5.92 8.33
N GLY A 100 18.75 -6.60 7.76
CA GLY A 100 19.98 -6.95 8.49
C GLY A 100 19.66 -7.88 9.65
N SER A 101 20.17 -7.57 10.86
CA SER A 101 19.91 -8.35 12.07
C SER A 101 18.60 -8.02 12.80
N GLY A 102 17.81 -7.06 12.32
CA GLY A 102 16.57 -6.64 12.98
C GLY A 102 15.36 -6.72 12.06
N ARG A 103 14.18 -6.45 12.61
CA ARG A 103 12.92 -6.36 11.86
C ARG A 103 12.34 -4.96 11.95
N GLU A 104 11.90 -4.42 10.81
CA GLU A 104 11.12 -3.19 10.74
C GLU A 104 9.63 -3.54 10.85
N VAL A 105 8.93 -2.89 11.76
CA VAL A 105 7.53 -3.16 12.10
C VAL A 105 6.77 -1.83 12.08
N ARG A 106 5.68 -1.76 11.31
CA ARG A 106 4.72 -0.65 11.39
C ARG A 106 3.76 -0.93 12.54
N LEU A 107 3.83 -0.08 13.56
CA LEU A 107 2.98 -0.13 14.74
C LEU A 107 1.94 0.99 14.64
N SER A 108 0.66 0.64 14.68
CA SER A 108 -0.39 1.62 14.89
C SER A 108 -0.55 1.83 16.39
N VAL A 109 -0.18 3.01 16.86
CA VAL A 109 -0.13 3.33 18.29
C VAL A 109 -1.54 3.64 18.80
N GLU A 110 -1.86 3.07 19.95
CA GLU A 110 -3.10 3.32 20.68
C GLU A 110 -2.84 4.20 21.91
N ALA A 111 -1.69 3.99 22.55
CA ALA A 111 -1.30 4.73 23.74
C ALA A 111 0.21 4.89 23.86
N VAL A 112 0.59 5.99 24.52
CA VAL A 112 1.98 6.31 24.86
C VAL A 112 2.07 6.57 26.35
N SER A 113 3.06 5.96 26.99
CA SER A 113 3.36 6.19 28.41
C SER A 113 4.70 6.89 28.58
N LEU A 114 4.72 7.97 29.35
CA LEU A 114 5.91 8.73 29.74
C LEU A 114 5.99 8.76 31.28
N GLY A 115 6.85 7.93 31.87
CA GLY A 115 6.92 7.78 33.33
C GLY A 115 5.62 7.18 33.88
N SER A 116 4.96 7.88 34.81
CA SER A 116 3.67 7.48 35.39
C SER A 116 2.45 7.92 34.58
N GLU A 117 2.64 8.72 33.53
CA GLU A 117 1.55 9.29 32.76
C GLU A 117 1.26 8.43 31.52
N HIS A 118 0.03 7.92 31.43
CA HIS A 118 -0.46 7.16 30.29
C HIS A 118 -1.43 8.03 29.50
N ARG A 119 -1.13 8.28 28.22
CA ARG A 119 -1.96 9.11 27.35
C ARG A 119 -2.36 8.33 26.10
N PRO A 120 -3.66 8.35 25.71
CA PRO A 120 -4.05 7.82 24.41
C PRO A 120 -3.37 8.67 23.32
N ALA A 121 -2.76 8.00 22.37
CA ALA A 121 -2.09 8.66 21.26
C ALA A 121 -2.24 7.82 19.99
N GLY A 122 -2.68 8.47 18.91
CA GLY A 122 -2.92 7.82 17.63
C GLY A 122 -1.81 8.10 16.63
N GLY A 123 -1.59 7.16 15.71
CA GLY A 123 -0.71 7.34 14.56
C GLY A 123 0.24 6.18 14.35
N ASP A 124 0.80 6.12 13.15
CA ASP A 124 1.64 5.00 12.74
C ASP A 124 3.12 5.32 12.92
N VAL A 125 3.85 4.37 13.49
CA VAL A 125 5.28 4.47 13.77
C VAL A 125 6.01 3.30 13.15
N LEU A 126 7.16 3.56 12.51
CA LEU A 126 8.06 2.51 12.06
C LEU A 126 9.09 2.21 13.15
N LEU A 127 8.97 1.06 13.79
CA LEU A 127 9.90 0.61 14.82
C LEU A 127 10.83 -0.45 14.28
N ARG A 128 12.12 -0.32 14.61
CA ARG A 128 13.10 -1.38 14.40
C ARG A 128 13.27 -2.19 15.67
N VAL A 129 12.90 -3.46 15.60
CA VAL A 129 13.02 -4.42 16.68
C VAL A 129 14.32 -5.20 16.54
N GLY A 130 14.96 -5.50 17.68
CA GLY A 130 16.21 -6.27 17.73
C GLY A 130 16.07 -7.71 17.24
N PRO A 131 17.21 -8.41 17.00
CA PRO A 131 17.23 -9.82 16.63
C PRO A 131 16.52 -10.69 17.68
N GLY A 132 15.83 -11.74 17.24
CA GLY A 132 15.23 -12.76 18.10
C GLY A 132 13.82 -12.46 18.64
N VAL A 133 13.27 -11.26 18.37
CA VAL A 133 11.87 -10.97 18.72
C VAL A 133 10.96 -11.39 17.57
N GLU A 134 10.14 -12.41 17.80
CA GLU A 134 9.13 -12.87 16.85
C GLU A 134 7.83 -12.09 17.00
N VAL A 135 7.66 -11.11 16.12
CA VAL A 135 6.45 -10.30 15.99
C VAL A 135 5.74 -10.71 14.71
N ALA A 136 4.41 -10.78 14.74
CA ALA A 136 3.56 -11.02 13.57
C ALA A 136 2.54 -9.89 13.36
N TYR A 137 1.91 -9.86 12.19
CA TYR A 137 0.79 -8.97 11.93
C TYR A 137 -0.33 -9.21 12.94
N GLY A 138 -0.92 -8.13 13.47
CA GLY A 138 -2.01 -8.21 14.43
C GLY A 138 -1.58 -8.52 15.86
N ASP A 139 -0.30 -8.71 16.15
CA ASP A 139 0.17 -8.74 17.54
C ASP A 139 0.02 -7.35 18.17
N ARG A 140 -0.50 -7.31 19.40
CA ARG A 140 -0.49 -6.11 20.23
C ARG A 140 0.77 -6.11 21.07
N LEU A 141 1.61 -5.08 20.93
CA LEU A 141 2.90 -5.02 21.59
C LEU A 141 3.05 -3.76 22.43
N ARG A 142 3.83 -3.90 23.50
CA ARG A 142 4.33 -2.84 24.35
C ARG A 142 5.85 -2.82 24.23
N ALA A 143 6.39 -1.71 23.78
CA ALA A 143 7.83 -1.56 23.57
C ALA A 143 8.32 -0.20 24.07
N GLN A 144 9.54 -0.18 24.62
CA GLN A 144 10.22 1.08 24.90
C GLN A 144 10.91 1.57 23.63
N ALA A 145 10.55 2.75 23.15
CA ALA A 145 11.08 3.30 21.90
C ALA A 145 11.56 4.74 22.08
N GLY A 146 12.75 5.02 21.54
CA GLY A 146 13.21 6.38 21.31
C GLY A 146 12.66 6.88 19.98
N LEU A 147 11.59 7.68 20.02
CA LEU A 147 10.92 8.16 18.82
C LEU A 147 11.66 9.36 18.21
N ARG A 148 11.86 9.32 16.90
CA ARG A 148 12.41 10.41 16.10
C ARG A 148 11.39 10.84 15.05
N PRO A 149 11.27 12.14 14.75
CA PRO A 149 10.41 12.59 13.66
C PRO A 149 10.88 11.99 12.35
N VAL A 150 9.94 11.68 11.45
CA VAL A 150 10.26 11.14 10.12
C VAL A 150 11.01 12.17 9.27
N ARG A 151 10.59 13.45 9.30
CA ARG A 151 11.27 14.51 8.55
C ARG A 151 12.39 15.12 9.38
N SER A 152 13.62 15.00 8.88
CA SER A 152 14.78 15.75 9.36
C SER A 152 14.88 17.13 8.67
N GLN A 153 15.86 17.96 9.03
CA GLN A 153 16.05 19.28 8.40
C GLN A 153 16.45 19.17 6.91
N GLU A 154 17.03 18.04 6.50
CA GLU A 154 17.35 17.70 5.11
C GLU A 154 16.64 16.39 4.76
N ALA A 155 15.36 16.48 4.42
CA ALA A 155 14.54 15.31 4.15
C ALA A 155 15.12 14.45 3.01
N THR A 156 15.41 13.19 3.32
CA THR A 156 15.82 12.23 2.29
C THR A 156 14.59 11.68 1.56
N ALA A 157 14.76 11.18 0.33
CA ALA A 157 13.67 10.55 -0.43
C ALA A 157 13.00 9.37 0.34
N PHE A 158 13.73 8.75 1.28
CA PHE A 158 13.17 7.72 2.16
C PHE A 158 12.27 8.32 3.26
N GLU A 159 12.61 9.49 3.81
CA GLU A 159 11.79 10.19 4.80
C GLU A 159 10.48 10.69 4.17
N ASP A 160 10.53 11.22 2.95
CA ASP A 160 9.34 11.61 2.20
C ASP A 160 8.43 10.41 1.92
N TYR A 161 9.02 9.27 1.50
CA TYR A 161 8.30 8.02 1.32
C TYR A 161 7.58 7.53 2.58
N LEU A 162 8.18 7.70 3.76
CA LEU A 162 7.54 7.31 5.02
C LEU A 162 6.40 8.27 5.39
N ALA A 163 6.60 9.57 5.19
CA ALA A 163 5.58 10.60 5.45
C ALA A 163 4.34 10.38 4.58
N GLU A 164 4.53 10.12 3.28
CA GLU A 164 3.44 9.77 2.34
C GLU A 164 2.66 8.50 2.73
N ARG A 165 3.24 7.63 3.56
CA ARG A 165 2.58 6.42 4.07
C ARG A 165 1.84 6.65 5.38
N GLY A 166 1.75 7.89 5.85
CA GLY A 166 1.15 8.28 7.13
C GLY A 166 2.01 7.92 8.34
N ILE A 167 3.27 7.51 8.11
CA ILE A 167 4.18 7.18 9.21
C ILE A 167 4.68 8.49 9.80
N THR A 168 4.46 8.66 11.08
CA THR A 168 4.65 9.93 11.78
C THR A 168 6.00 9.98 12.51
N ALA A 169 6.47 8.83 13.01
CA ALA A 169 7.74 8.71 13.71
C ALA A 169 8.47 7.41 13.33
N THR A 170 9.79 7.41 13.54
CA THR A 170 10.62 6.20 13.48
C THR A 170 11.34 5.99 14.80
N GLY A 171 11.75 4.76 15.12
CA GLY A 171 12.49 4.51 16.35
C GLY A 171 13.07 3.12 16.46
N PHE A 172 13.92 2.93 17.47
CA PHE A 172 14.41 1.61 17.86
C PHE A 172 13.62 1.13 19.08
N ALA A 173 13.04 -0.06 18.97
CA ALA A 173 12.30 -0.70 20.05
C ALA A 173 13.24 -1.54 20.92
N ARG A 174 13.08 -1.41 22.24
CA ARG A 174 13.72 -2.19 23.30
C ARG A 174 12.63 -2.74 24.22
N ASP A 175 12.96 -3.79 24.97
CA ASP A 175 12.06 -4.43 25.93
C ASP A 175 10.67 -4.68 25.35
N VAL A 176 10.64 -5.35 24.19
CA VAL A 176 9.39 -5.65 23.48
C VAL A 176 8.66 -6.78 24.19
N SER A 177 7.43 -6.52 24.59
CA SER A 177 6.51 -7.49 25.18
C SER A 177 5.25 -7.57 24.34
N ILE A 178 4.80 -8.80 24.07
CA ILE A 178 3.56 -9.05 23.33
C ILE A 178 2.45 -9.15 24.36
N LEU A 179 1.50 -8.21 24.32
CA LEU A 179 0.36 -8.14 25.22
C LEU A 179 -0.77 -9.07 24.78
N ASP A 180 -0.99 -9.17 23.47
CA ASP A 180 -2.03 -10.01 22.86
C ASP A 180 -1.60 -10.44 21.47
N ARG A 181 -2.02 -11.64 21.04
CA ARG A 181 -1.76 -12.16 19.69
C ARG A 181 -3.05 -12.11 18.89
N ASN A 182 -2.96 -11.72 17.62
CA ASN A 182 -4.12 -11.60 16.72
C ASN A 182 -5.19 -10.59 17.17
N ALA A 183 -4.79 -9.51 17.83
CA ALA A 183 -5.66 -8.35 18.09
C ALA A 183 -6.06 -7.59 16.81
N GLY A 184 -5.40 -7.89 15.67
CA GLY A 184 -5.74 -7.35 14.35
C GLY A 184 -6.96 -7.98 13.68
N HIS A 185 -7.24 -7.58 12.44
CA HIS A 185 -8.38 -8.13 11.69
C HIS A 185 -8.15 -9.60 11.31
N PRO A 186 -9.08 -10.53 11.60
CA PRO A 186 -8.86 -11.98 11.47
C PRO A 186 -8.54 -12.40 10.03
N LEU A 187 -9.24 -11.82 9.03
CA LEU A 187 -8.93 -12.08 7.62
C LEU A 187 -7.50 -11.67 7.25
N ARG A 188 -6.99 -10.55 7.77
CA ARG A 188 -5.65 -10.07 7.43
C ARG A 188 -4.57 -10.90 8.12
N SER A 189 -4.84 -11.36 9.36
CA SER A 189 -3.99 -12.33 10.06
C SER A 189 -3.91 -13.64 9.27
N ALA A 190 -5.05 -14.23 8.87
CA ALA A 190 -5.05 -15.45 8.06
C ALA A 190 -4.31 -15.29 6.72
N LEU A 191 -4.41 -14.13 6.06
CA LEU A 191 -3.66 -13.83 4.84
C LEU A 191 -2.16 -13.69 5.10
N SER A 192 -1.77 -13.06 6.22
CA SER A 192 -0.37 -12.95 6.64
C SER A 192 0.25 -14.33 6.90
N ASP A 193 -0.49 -15.19 7.60
CA ASP A 193 -0.09 -16.57 7.89
C ASP A 193 0.05 -17.39 6.61
N ALA A 194 -0.92 -17.28 5.69
CA ALA A 194 -0.85 -17.94 4.39
C ALA A 194 0.38 -17.48 3.57
N ARG A 195 0.70 -16.18 3.57
CA ARG A 195 1.95 -15.68 2.96
C ARG A 195 3.18 -16.22 3.67
N ALA A 196 3.18 -16.30 5.00
CA ALA A 196 4.31 -16.83 5.77
C ALA A 196 4.58 -18.29 5.41
N ALA A 197 3.54 -19.11 5.34
CA ALA A 197 3.64 -20.51 4.94
C ALA A 197 4.13 -20.69 3.49
N LEU A 198 3.65 -19.86 2.55
CA LEU A 198 4.16 -19.89 1.17
C LEU A 198 5.63 -19.52 1.09
N ASP A 199 6.06 -18.48 1.80
CA ASP A 199 7.45 -18.05 1.80
C ASP A 199 8.37 -19.10 2.42
N GLU A 200 7.93 -19.75 3.50
CA GLU A 200 8.67 -20.87 4.10
C GLU A 200 8.73 -22.07 3.14
N GLY A 201 7.67 -22.35 2.39
CA GLY A 201 7.68 -23.36 1.33
C GLY A 201 8.68 -23.03 0.22
N LEU A 202 8.72 -21.78 -0.23
CA LEU A 202 9.68 -21.29 -1.23
C LEU A 202 11.13 -21.38 -0.72
N ALA A 203 11.38 -20.97 0.52
CA ALA A 203 12.69 -21.01 1.15
C ALA A 203 13.22 -22.45 1.31
N ARG A 204 12.33 -23.43 1.47
CA ARG A 204 12.70 -24.85 1.52
C ARG A 204 12.89 -25.49 0.15
N SER A 205 12.27 -24.94 -0.89
CA SER A 205 12.25 -25.54 -2.24
C SER A 205 13.30 -24.95 -3.18
N LEU A 206 13.81 -23.75 -2.87
CA LEU A 206 14.74 -23.00 -3.70
C LEU A 206 15.97 -22.60 -2.89
N GLU A 207 17.15 -22.66 -3.51
CA GLU A 207 18.37 -22.11 -2.92
C GLU A 207 18.40 -20.59 -3.07
N GLU A 208 19.07 -19.90 -2.15
CA GLU A 208 19.34 -18.47 -2.32
C GLU A 208 20.27 -18.23 -3.52
N PRO A 209 20.05 -17.18 -4.34
CA PRO A 209 19.12 -16.06 -4.14
C PRO A 209 17.71 -16.25 -4.71
N LEU A 210 17.42 -17.41 -5.31
CA LEU A 210 16.13 -17.66 -6.00
C LEU A 210 14.95 -17.66 -5.02
N ALA A 211 15.16 -18.14 -3.79
CA ALA A 211 14.14 -18.08 -2.74
C ALA A 211 13.71 -16.62 -2.46
N GLY A 212 14.64 -15.73 -2.12
CA GLY A 212 14.34 -14.32 -1.86
C GLY A 212 13.74 -13.59 -3.06
N LEU A 213 14.20 -13.88 -4.28
CA LEU A 213 13.60 -13.36 -5.53
C LEU A 213 12.15 -13.80 -5.70
N SER A 214 11.87 -15.08 -5.50
CA SER A 214 10.52 -15.65 -5.67
C SER A 214 9.54 -15.08 -4.63
N GLN A 215 9.98 -14.94 -3.38
CA GLN A 215 9.19 -14.31 -2.33
C GLN A 215 8.89 -12.84 -2.66
N GLY A 216 9.88 -12.09 -3.17
CA GLY A 216 9.67 -10.72 -3.65
C GLY A 216 8.62 -10.61 -4.76
N ILE A 217 8.66 -11.52 -5.74
CA ILE A 217 7.76 -11.51 -6.91
C ILE A 217 6.35 -12.00 -6.57
N VAL A 218 6.23 -13.08 -5.79
CA VAL A 218 4.96 -13.77 -5.53
C VAL A 218 4.19 -13.14 -4.38
N THR A 219 4.83 -12.99 -3.21
CA THR A 219 4.20 -12.54 -1.97
C THR A 219 4.51 -11.09 -1.63
N GLY A 220 5.53 -10.51 -2.25
CA GLY A 220 5.89 -9.11 -2.05
C GLY A 220 6.86 -8.84 -0.92
N ARG A 221 7.42 -9.87 -0.29
CA ARG A 221 8.34 -9.70 0.83
C ARG A 221 9.70 -9.16 0.36
N ARG A 222 9.83 -7.83 0.38
CA ARG A 222 11.04 -7.09 -0.05
C ARG A 222 12.27 -7.34 0.84
N GLY A 223 12.09 -7.87 2.05
CA GLY A 223 13.15 -8.07 3.04
C GLY A 223 13.98 -9.34 2.82
N ALA A 224 13.54 -10.23 1.92
CA ALA A 224 14.17 -11.54 1.71
C ALA A 224 15.32 -11.54 0.71
N LEU A 225 15.50 -10.47 -0.07
CA LEU A 225 16.56 -10.40 -1.07
C LEU A 225 17.93 -10.10 -0.45
N GLN A 226 18.93 -10.91 -0.81
CA GLN A 226 20.33 -10.65 -0.48
C GLN A 226 20.78 -9.28 -1.02
N ARG A 227 21.66 -8.61 -0.28
CA ARG A 227 22.12 -7.25 -0.60
C ARG A 227 22.81 -7.19 -1.95
N ASP A 228 23.69 -8.13 -2.24
CA ASP A 228 24.47 -8.17 -3.47
C ASP A 228 23.57 -8.25 -4.70
N VAL A 229 22.56 -9.13 -4.68
CA VAL A 229 21.55 -9.23 -5.74
C VAL A 229 20.72 -7.96 -5.87
N ARG A 230 20.39 -7.32 -4.75
CA ARG A 230 19.64 -6.05 -4.75
C ARG A 230 20.47 -4.93 -5.36
N ASP A 231 21.77 -4.89 -5.09
CA ASP A 231 22.69 -3.89 -5.60
C ASP A 231 22.92 -4.09 -7.10
N ASP A 232 23.05 -5.34 -7.56
CA ASP A 232 23.11 -5.68 -8.99
C ASP A 232 21.83 -5.28 -9.74
N LEU A 233 20.66 -5.54 -9.15
CA LEU A 233 19.36 -5.12 -9.70
C LEU A 233 19.22 -3.59 -9.73
N ASN A 234 19.78 -2.88 -8.75
CA ASN A 234 19.79 -1.43 -8.75
C ASN A 234 20.74 -0.89 -9.83
N ALA A 235 21.94 -1.46 -9.95
CA ALA A 235 22.95 -1.06 -10.93
C ALA A 235 22.46 -1.24 -12.38
N THR A 236 21.69 -2.29 -12.62
CA THR A 236 21.08 -2.59 -13.93
C THR A 236 19.73 -1.92 -14.15
N GLY A 237 19.19 -1.22 -13.15
CA GLY A 237 17.86 -0.60 -13.19
C GLY A 237 16.69 -1.59 -13.16
N LEU A 238 16.94 -2.87 -12.88
CA LEU A 238 15.96 -3.97 -12.86
C LEU A 238 15.24 -4.15 -11.51
N SER A 239 15.54 -3.33 -10.51
CA SER A 239 14.93 -3.39 -9.18
C SER A 239 13.39 -3.33 -9.19
N HIS A 240 12.81 -2.69 -10.21
CA HIS A 240 11.36 -2.61 -10.41
C HIS A 240 10.68 -3.93 -10.81
N LEU A 241 11.43 -4.94 -11.28
CA LEU A 241 10.89 -6.25 -11.63
C LEU A 241 10.62 -7.13 -10.39
N VAL A 242 11.41 -6.93 -9.35
CA VAL A 242 11.38 -7.76 -8.13
C VAL A 242 10.43 -7.21 -7.08
N VAL A 243 10.14 -5.91 -7.12
CA VAL A 243 9.00 -5.34 -6.40
C VAL A 243 7.73 -5.74 -7.16
N ILE A 244 6.68 -6.18 -6.45
CA ILE A 244 5.37 -6.41 -7.08
C ILE A 244 4.99 -5.16 -7.86
N SER A 245 5.07 -5.30 -9.17
CA SER A 245 4.89 -4.24 -10.12
C SER A 245 3.62 -4.51 -10.91
N GLY A 246 3.15 -3.50 -11.63
CA GLY A 246 1.97 -3.66 -12.46
C GLY A 246 2.14 -4.71 -13.55
N SER A 247 3.38 -5.04 -13.93
CA SER A 247 3.69 -6.15 -14.83
C SER A 247 3.36 -7.52 -14.23
N ASN A 248 3.61 -7.76 -12.94
CA ASN A 248 3.29 -9.05 -12.30
C ASN A 248 1.77 -9.28 -12.28
N VAL A 249 1.01 -8.23 -11.94
CA VAL A 249 -0.46 -8.25 -11.96
C VAL A 249 -1.00 -8.46 -13.38
N THR A 250 -0.41 -7.78 -14.37
CA THR A 250 -0.81 -7.93 -15.78
C THR A 250 -0.48 -9.31 -16.32
N LEU A 251 0.70 -9.85 -16.00
CA LEU A 251 1.12 -11.19 -16.40
C LEU A 251 0.17 -12.24 -15.84
N LEU A 252 -0.18 -12.15 -14.55
CA LEU A 252 -1.16 -13.03 -13.92
C LEU A 252 -2.51 -12.97 -14.67
N ALA A 253 -3.00 -11.76 -14.96
CA ALA A 253 -4.24 -11.56 -15.69
C ALA A 253 -4.21 -12.24 -17.08
N VAL A 254 -3.14 -12.05 -17.84
CA VAL A 254 -2.95 -12.65 -19.17
C VAL A 254 -2.88 -14.17 -19.10
N LEU A 255 -2.13 -14.73 -18.14
CA LEU A 255 -2.00 -16.17 -17.95
C LEU A 255 -3.35 -16.81 -17.60
N VAL A 256 -4.15 -16.19 -16.72
CA VAL A 256 -5.49 -16.68 -16.39
C VAL A 256 -6.40 -16.65 -17.61
N VAL A 257 -6.38 -15.57 -18.40
CA VAL A 257 -7.19 -15.50 -19.62
C VAL A 257 -6.75 -16.55 -20.63
N ALA A 258 -5.46 -16.64 -20.94
CA ALA A 258 -4.93 -17.59 -21.92
C ALA A 258 -5.19 -19.05 -21.50
N GLY A 259 -4.96 -19.37 -20.22
CA GLY A 259 -5.11 -20.70 -19.67
C GLY A 259 -6.56 -21.14 -19.42
N SER A 260 -7.53 -20.22 -19.37
CA SER A 260 -8.95 -20.56 -19.17
C SER A 260 -9.84 -20.30 -20.40
N ALA A 261 -9.39 -19.49 -21.36
CA ALA A 261 -10.17 -19.14 -22.54
C ALA A 261 -10.59 -20.36 -23.37
N TRP A 262 -9.75 -21.40 -23.45
CA TRP A 262 -10.05 -22.63 -24.18
C TRP A 262 -11.14 -23.48 -23.50
N ALA A 263 -11.26 -23.40 -22.18
CA ALA A 263 -12.19 -24.21 -21.40
C ALA A 263 -13.56 -23.53 -21.18
N VAL A 264 -13.57 -22.23 -20.83
CA VAL A 264 -14.80 -21.50 -20.45
C VAL A 264 -15.19 -20.40 -21.44
N GLY A 265 -14.38 -20.17 -22.48
CA GLY A 265 -14.59 -19.11 -23.46
C GLY A 265 -14.05 -17.75 -23.00
N ARG A 266 -13.64 -16.93 -23.96
CA ARG A 266 -12.92 -15.66 -23.73
C ARG A 266 -13.61 -14.69 -22.77
N ARG A 267 -14.94 -14.53 -22.86
CA ARG A 267 -15.68 -13.62 -21.95
C ARG A 267 -15.69 -14.08 -20.49
N ARG A 268 -15.86 -15.39 -20.24
CA ARG A 268 -15.85 -15.93 -18.88
C ARG A 268 -14.43 -15.93 -18.31
N ALA A 269 -13.44 -16.23 -19.14
CA ALA A 269 -12.02 -16.14 -18.80
C ALA A 269 -11.61 -14.74 -18.34
N ILE A 270 -12.14 -13.68 -18.98
CA ILE A 270 -11.90 -12.29 -18.58
C ILE A 270 -12.48 -12.00 -17.19
N TRP A 271 -13.73 -12.40 -16.91
CA TRP A 271 -14.32 -12.24 -15.58
C TRP A 271 -13.56 -13.01 -14.51
N LEU A 272 -13.15 -14.24 -14.83
CA LEU A 272 -12.31 -15.05 -13.94
C LEU A 272 -10.98 -14.35 -13.63
N ALA A 273 -10.32 -13.78 -14.64
CA ALA A 273 -9.07 -13.04 -14.45
C ALA A 273 -9.24 -11.82 -13.55
N ILE A 274 -10.33 -11.06 -13.68
CA ILE A 274 -10.63 -9.92 -12.79
C ILE A 274 -10.79 -10.39 -11.34
N VAL A 275 -11.52 -11.47 -11.12
CA VAL A 275 -11.71 -12.05 -9.77
C VAL A 275 -10.37 -12.53 -9.21
N VAL A 276 -9.57 -13.27 -9.99
CA VAL A 276 -8.26 -13.77 -9.56
C VAL A 276 -7.30 -12.63 -9.24
N VAL A 277 -7.26 -11.58 -10.07
CA VAL A 277 -6.44 -10.40 -9.83
C VAL A 277 -6.89 -9.65 -8.57
N GLY A 278 -8.19 -9.52 -8.35
CA GLY A 278 -8.74 -8.94 -7.12
C GLY A 278 -8.34 -9.72 -5.87
N LEU A 279 -8.50 -11.05 -5.91
CA LEU A 279 -8.07 -11.94 -4.83
C LEU A 279 -6.57 -11.87 -4.60
N TYR A 280 -5.75 -11.87 -5.65
CA TYR A 280 -4.30 -11.70 -5.56
C TYR A 280 -3.92 -10.35 -4.93
N THR A 281 -4.60 -9.27 -5.30
CA THR A 281 -4.35 -7.93 -4.74
C THR A 281 -4.59 -7.88 -3.24
N VAL A 282 -5.69 -8.48 -2.77
CA VAL A 282 -5.98 -8.63 -1.34
C VAL A 282 -4.97 -9.56 -0.69
N PHE A 283 -4.66 -10.68 -1.36
CA PHE A 283 -3.69 -11.67 -0.90
C PHE A 283 -2.30 -11.09 -0.76
N VAL A 284 -1.91 -10.04 -1.46
CA VAL A 284 -0.57 -9.43 -1.37
C VAL A 284 -0.52 -8.24 -0.39
N GLY A 285 -1.68 -7.80 0.11
CA GLY A 285 -1.77 -6.74 1.14
C GLY A 285 -2.24 -5.39 0.60
N ALA A 286 -2.72 -5.34 -0.65
CA ALA A 286 -3.32 -4.15 -1.28
C ALA A 286 -2.43 -2.89 -1.23
N ASP A 287 -1.12 -3.07 -1.37
CA ASP A 287 -0.15 -1.98 -1.55
C ASP A 287 -0.60 -1.08 -2.72
N ALA A 288 -0.47 0.25 -2.57
CA ALA A 288 -0.96 1.24 -3.56
C ALA A 288 -0.56 0.94 -5.03
N PRO A 289 0.68 0.52 -5.35
CA PRO A 289 1.05 0.14 -6.72
C PRO A 289 0.28 -1.07 -7.27
N VAL A 290 -0.01 -2.07 -6.42
CA VAL A 290 -0.73 -3.30 -6.80
C VAL A 290 -2.19 -2.99 -7.09
N VAL A 291 -2.82 -2.16 -6.25
CA VAL A 291 -4.21 -1.72 -6.44
C VAL A 291 -4.36 -0.95 -7.75
N ARG A 292 -3.45 -0.01 -8.05
CA ARG A 292 -3.46 0.71 -9.34
C ARG A 292 -3.34 -0.24 -10.51
N ALA A 293 -2.41 -1.19 -10.45
CA ALA A 293 -2.23 -2.18 -11.51
C ALA A 293 -3.46 -3.08 -11.70
N ALA A 294 -4.08 -3.52 -10.61
CA ALA A 294 -5.29 -4.34 -10.64
C ALA A 294 -6.46 -3.59 -11.30
N ILE A 295 -6.64 -2.30 -10.98
CA ILE A 295 -7.65 -1.44 -11.60
C ILE A 295 -7.35 -1.26 -13.10
N MET A 296 -6.13 -0.86 -13.46
CA MET A 296 -5.74 -0.64 -14.86
C MET A 296 -5.86 -1.93 -15.69
N GLY A 297 -5.41 -3.05 -15.16
CA GLY A 297 -5.51 -4.37 -15.81
C GLY A 297 -6.96 -4.81 -15.99
N SER A 298 -7.81 -4.63 -14.98
CA SER A 298 -9.24 -4.95 -15.07
C SER A 298 -9.95 -4.09 -16.11
N VAL A 299 -9.63 -2.80 -16.18
CA VAL A 299 -10.18 -1.89 -17.20
C VAL A 299 -9.75 -2.31 -18.60
N LEU A 300 -8.48 -2.66 -18.81
CA LEU A 300 -7.98 -3.16 -20.10
C LEU A 300 -8.68 -4.46 -20.51
N LEU A 301 -8.85 -5.39 -19.58
CA LEU A 301 -9.54 -6.65 -19.81
C LEU A 301 -11.01 -6.43 -20.19
N LEU A 302 -11.73 -5.56 -19.48
CA LEU A 302 -13.11 -5.20 -19.79
C LEU A 302 -13.21 -4.52 -21.16
N ALA A 303 -12.28 -3.62 -21.50
CA ALA A 303 -12.20 -3.00 -22.82
C ALA A 303 -12.05 -4.06 -23.92
N SER A 304 -11.16 -5.05 -23.72
CA SER A 304 -10.97 -6.15 -24.66
C SER A 304 -12.18 -7.08 -24.80
N ALA A 305 -13.07 -7.12 -23.80
CA ALA A 305 -14.33 -7.87 -23.85
C ALA A 305 -15.45 -7.11 -24.59
N SER A 306 -15.35 -5.77 -24.65
CA SER A 306 -16.36 -4.89 -25.23
C SER A 306 -16.19 -4.57 -26.72
N GLY A 307 -15.04 -4.91 -27.33
CA GLY A 307 -14.76 -4.72 -28.76
C GLY A 307 -13.88 -3.53 -29.04
#